data_AF-A0A034VU97-F1
#
_entry.id   AF-A0A034VU97-F1
#
_cell.length_a   1.000
_cell.length_b   1.000
_cell.length_c   1.000
_cell.angle_alpha   90.00
_cell.angle_beta   90.00
_cell.angle_gamma   90.00
#
_symmetry.space_group_name_H-M   'P 1'
#
loop_
_entity.id
_entity.type
_entity.pdbx_description
1 polymer ?
#
loop_
_entity_poly.entity_id
_entity_poly.type
_entity_poly.pdbx_seq_one_letter_code
_entity_poly.pdbx_strand_id
1 'polypeptide(L)'
;SAKAESFAAELNAQSQNFDIKFELKVGTNIPPTSAQSFLRKNLSFPALILNSKPHNRYYHSIYDNAANLNFTYGNHTEQNYTKLMSTEEALQYFSADSVQMKIRNVSTSVALALSQMLFSKGPLAKVYASPVLVDELLHCFLQSADCRLFKDASPVNSLLGLPFPPSRYISVAGSPQDSSGWTYRILGLLLSTEVADSGEEKCGPLPLQWITGQNGAGECRLTTQNYTHALSPAFLIDDYDWKSGHTQRGLNQPGAVSKRVCSYDRPEYTRSLHSPLELLC
;
A
#
# COMPACT_ATOMS: atom_id res chain seq x y z
N SER A 1 8.32 26.71 -10.07
CA SER A 1 9.11 26.01 -11.12
C SER A 1 8.13 25.70 -12.23
N ALA A 2 8.42 26.14 -13.46
CA ALA A 2 7.47 26.09 -14.58
C ALA A 2 6.87 24.68 -14.81
N LYS A 3 7.64 23.61 -14.59
CA LYS A 3 7.15 22.22 -14.70
C LYS A 3 6.10 21.86 -13.64
N ALA A 4 6.27 22.33 -12.40
CA ALA A 4 5.34 22.07 -11.30
C ALA A 4 4.02 22.85 -11.49
N GLU A 5 4.13 24.10 -11.96
CA GLU A 5 2.97 24.92 -12.31
C GLU A 5 2.19 24.33 -13.49
N SER A 6 2.90 23.85 -14.53
CA SER A 6 2.30 23.14 -15.67
C SER A 6 1.58 21.86 -15.23
N PHE A 7 2.21 21.03 -14.39
CA PHE A 7 1.55 19.83 -13.86
C PHE A 7 0.30 20.19 -13.03
N ALA A 8 0.39 21.20 -12.16
CA ALA A 8 -0.74 21.61 -11.32
C ALA A 8 -1.91 22.18 -12.14
N ALA A 9 -1.61 22.89 -13.24
CA ALA A 9 -2.63 23.36 -14.17
C ALA A 9 -3.32 22.19 -14.87
N GLU A 10 -2.55 21.22 -15.37
CA GLU A 10 -3.09 20.04 -16.01
C GLU A 10 -3.92 19.18 -15.04
N LEU A 11 -3.43 18.99 -13.82
CA LEU A 11 -4.15 18.27 -12.77
C LEU A 11 -5.51 18.89 -12.49
N ASN A 12 -5.60 20.23 -12.41
CA ASN A 12 -6.86 20.94 -12.23
C ASN A 12 -7.77 20.85 -13.46
N ALA A 13 -7.22 20.88 -14.68
CA ALA A 13 -8.03 20.71 -15.89
C ALA A 13 -8.70 19.34 -15.94
N GLN A 14 -7.95 18.28 -15.61
CA GLN A 14 -8.47 16.90 -15.60
C GLN A 14 -9.44 16.63 -14.44
N SER A 15 -9.36 17.40 -13.35
CA SER A 15 -10.17 17.19 -12.14
C SER A 15 -11.54 17.88 -12.17
N GLN A 16 -11.80 18.75 -13.15
CA GLN A 16 -13.11 19.40 -13.32
C GLN A 16 -14.25 18.39 -13.46
N ASN A 17 -13.96 17.20 -14.01
CA ASN A 17 -14.93 16.12 -14.16
C ASN A 17 -15.33 15.45 -12.84
N PHE A 18 -14.63 15.74 -11.74
CA PHE A 18 -14.80 15.05 -10.46
C PHE A 18 -15.13 15.97 -9.29
N ASP A 19 -15.37 17.26 -9.55
CA ASP A 19 -15.57 18.29 -8.52
C ASP A 19 -14.42 18.35 -7.48
N ILE A 20 -13.19 18.06 -7.93
CA ILE A 20 -11.99 18.17 -7.10
C ILE A 20 -11.22 19.42 -7.51
N LYS A 21 -10.96 20.29 -6.55
CA LYS A 21 -10.12 21.48 -6.72
C LYS A 21 -8.75 21.26 -6.10
N PHE A 22 -7.70 21.30 -6.92
CA PHE A 22 -6.32 21.22 -6.45
C PHE A 22 -5.75 22.64 -6.25
N GLU A 23 -5.42 23.00 -5.02
CA GLU A 23 -4.79 24.28 -4.71
C GLU A 23 -3.27 24.15 -4.75
N LEU A 24 -2.62 24.87 -5.67
CA LEU A 24 -1.16 24.97 -5.67
C LEU A 24 -0.72 25.92 -4.54
N LYS A 25 0.02 25.38 -3.58
CA LYS A 25 0.66 26.16 -2.52
C LYS A 25 2.17 26.07 -2.66
N VAL A 26 2.77 27.18 -3.06
CA VAL A 26 4.22 27.34 -3.08
C VAL A 26 4.64 27.92 -1.73
N GLY A 27 5.35 27.14 -0.93
CA GLY A 27 5.82 27.55 0.40
C GLY A 27 7.27 27.15 0.63
N THR A 28 7.90 27.78 1.61
CA THR A 28 9.27 27.46 2.05
C THR A 28 9.32 26.20 2.91
N ASN A 29 8.18 25.81 3.50
CA ASN A 29 8.05 24.62 4.33
C ASN A 29 7.21 23.57 3.59
N ILE A 30 7.84 22.44 3.27
CA ILE A 30 7.17 21.28 2.72
C ILE A 30 6.88 20.26 3.82
N PRO A 31 5.74 19.53 3.76
CA PRO A 31 5.43 18.49 4.73
C PRO A 31 6.50 17.39 4.75
N PRO A 32 6.62 16.62 5.85
CA PRO A 32 7.55 15.50 5.94
C PRO A 32 7.21 14.47 4.87
N THR A 33 8.06 14.37 3.85
CA THR A 33 7.86 13.53 2.66
C THR A 33 9.21 13.09 2.11
N SER A 34 9.22 11.99 1.34
CA SER A 34 10.44 11.48 0.70
C SER A 34 11.10 12.49 -0.24
N ALA A 35 10.36 13.46 -0.78
CA ALA A 35 10.88 14.55 -1.59
C ALA A 35 11.98 15.36 -0.86
N GLN A 36 11.91 15.48 0.46
CA GLN A 36 12.93 16.17 1.26
C GLN A 36 14.31 15.51 1.12
N SER A 37 14.37 14.18 1.00
CA SER A 37 15.65 13.47 0.81
C SER A 37 16.30 13.81 -0.53
N PHE A 38 15.50 13.95 -1.61
CA PHE A 38 15.99 14.40 -2.92
C PHE A 38 16.46 15.85 -2.86
N LEU A 39 15.68 16.73 -2.22
CA LEU A 39 15.99 18.15 -2.07
C LEU A 39 17.25 18.41 -1.22
N ARG A 40 17.52 17.57 -0.21
CA ARG A 40 18.78 17.63 0.56
C ARG A 40 20.01 17.40 -0.32
N LYS A 41 19.89 16.57 -1.37
CA LYS A 41 20.99 16.31 -2.31
C LYS A 41 21.03 17.30 -3.46
N ASN A 42 19.87 17.74 -3.94
CA ASN A 42 19.73 18.67 -5.06
C ASN A 42 18.54 19.61 -4.82
N LEU A 43 18.82 20.85 -4.41
CA LEU A 43 17.80 21.87 -4.16
C LEU A 43 16.99 22.25 -5.40
N SER A 44 17.54 22.02 -6.60
CA SER A 44 16.88 22.28 -7.88
C SER A 44 16.00 21.12 -8.35
N PHE A 45 15.89 20.04 -7.58
CA PHE A 45 15.04 18.89 -7.91
C PHE A 45 13.56 19.33 -7.93
N PRO A 46 12.85 19.16 -9.06
CA PRO A 46 11.44 19.52 -9.14
C PRO A 46 10.60 18.52 -8.34
N ALA A 47 10.04 18.97 -7.21
CA ALA A 47 9.13 18.19 -6.39
C ALA A 47 7.74 18.83 -6.36
N LEU A 48 6.71 18.03 -6.59
CA LEU A 48 5.33 18.37 -6.32
C LEU A 48 4.79 17.38 -5.29
N ILE A 49 4.17 17.90 -4.24
CA ILE A 49 3.62 17.09 -3.16
C ILE A 49 2.11 17.26 -3.19
N LEU A 50 1.41 16.16 -3.44
CA LEU A 50 -0.04 16.14 -3.32
C LEU A 50 -0.41 15.74 -1.90
N ASN A 51 -1.11 16.63 -1.19
CA ASN A 51 -1.63 16.35 0.13
C ASN A 51 -3.04 16.92 0.30
N SER A 52 -3.81 16.30 1.20
CA SER A 52 -5.00 16.92 1.76
C SER A 52 -4.63 17.74 2.99
N LYS A 53 -5.53 18.61 3.43
CA LYS A 53 -5.41 19.27 4.73
C LYS A 53 -5.31 18.19 5.82
N PRO A 54 -4.38 18.29 6.79
CA PRO A 54 -4.20 17.28 7.82
C PRO A 54 -5.42 17.21 8.74
N HIS A 55 -6.26 16.19 8.54
CA HIS A 55 -7.44 15.92 9.37
C HIS A 55 -7.35 14.58 10.13
N ASN A 56 -6.32 13.76 9.86
CA ASN A 56 -6.18 12.46 10.50
C ASN A 56 -5.79 12.63 11.97
N ARG A 57 -6.75 12.40 12.87
CA ARG A 57 -6.57 12.48 14.33
C ARG A 57 -5.74 11.33 14.90
N TYR A 58 -5.65 10.22 14.16
CA TYR A 58 -5.04 8.98 14.61
C TYR A 58 -3.74 8.65 13.87
N TYR A 59 -3.05 9.65 13.31
CA TYR A 59 -1.83 9.46 12.53
C TYR A 59 -0.83 8.48 13.19
N HIS A 60 -0.52 7.37 12.51
CA HIS A 60 0.35 6.28 12.99
C HIS A 60 -0.09 5.57 14.30
N SER A 61 -1.37 5.65 14.64
CA SER A 61 -1.96 4.93 15.77
C SER A 61 -2.63 3.62 15.34
N ILE A 62 -2.92 2.74 16.30
CA ILE A 62 -3.74 1.54 16.10
C ILE A 62 -5.18 1.87 15.66
N TYR A 63 -5.63 3.10 15.89
CA TYR A 63 -6.93 3.61 15.46
C TYR A 63 -6.92 4.16 14.02
N ASP A 64 -5.77 4.17 13.35
CA ASP A 64 -5.66 4.56 11.93
C ASP A 64 -6.04 3.39 11.01
N ASN A 65 -7.32 3.04 11.00
CA ASN A 65 -7.84 1.82 10.39
C ASN A 65 -9.02 2.12 9.44
N ALA A 66 -9.68 1.06 8.94
CA ALA A 66 -10.84 1.16 8.06
C ALA A 66 -11.95 2.08 8.60
N ALA A 67 -12.20 2.05 9.91
CA ALA A 67 -13.23 2.86 10.54
C ALA A 67 -12.87 4.35 10.51
N ASN A 68 -11.60 4.71 10.71
CA ASN A 68 -11.13 6.10 10.59
C ASN A 68 -11.33 6.68 9.17
N LEU A 69 -11.28 5.82 8.15
CA LEU A 69 -11.52 6.19 6.76
C LEU A 69 -13.00 6.16 6.35
N ASN A 70 -13.91 5.76 7.25
CA ASN A 70 -15.30 5.43 6.92
C ASN A 70 -15.41 4.45 5.74
N PHE A 71 -14.50 3.48 5.68
CA PHE A 71 -14.48 2.47 4.62
C PHE A 71 -15.46 1.34 4.94
N THR A 72 -16.34 1.03 3.98
CA THR A 72 -17.20 -0.16 3.99
C THR A 72 -16.94 -0.93 2.69
N TYR A 73 -16.65 -2.22 2.80
CA TYR A 73 -16.36 -3.08 1.66
C TYR A 73 -17.62 -3.31 0.83
N GLY A 74 -17.55 -3.04 -0.48
CA GLY A 74 -18.67 -3.20 -1.42
C GLY A 74 -18.88 -4.65 -1.87
N ASN A 75 -17.84 -5.48 -1.84
CA ASN A 75 -17.89 -6.92 -2.14
C ASN A 75 -18.51 -7.24 -3.52
N HIS A 76 -17.98 -6.61 -4.58
CA HIS A 76 -18.42 -6.83 -5.95
C HIS A 76 -17.59 -7.91 -6.66
N THR A 77 -17.52 -9.11 -6.06
CA THR A 77 -16.65 -10.23 -6.48
C THR A 77 -16.87 -10.73 -7.89
N GLU A 78 -18.06 -10.53 -8.46
CA GLU A 78 -18.37 -10.93 -9.83
C GLU A 78 -17.76 -9.97 -10.88
N GLN A 79 -17.40 -8.76 -10.48
CA GLN A 79 -16.91 -7.75 -11.41
C GLN A 79 -15.42 -7.94 -11.71
N ASN A 80 -15.04 -7.65 -12.95
CA ASN A 80 -13.63 -7.49 -13.30
C ASN A 80 -13.13 -6.15 -12.72
N TYR A 81 -12.38 -6.21 -11.63
CA TYR A 81 -11.91 -5.02 -10.94
C TYR A 81 -10.88 -4.22 -11.75
N THR A 82 -10.18 -4.81 -12.75
CA THR A 82 -9.22 -4.08 -13.60
C THR A 82 -9.87 -3.36 -14.78
N LYS A 83 -11.15 -3.62 -15.07
CA LYS A 83 -11.89 -2.94 -16.14
C LYS A 83 -12.07 -1.47 -15.78
N LEU A 84 -11.62 -0.57 -16.66
CA LEU A 84 -11.90 0.86 -16.54
C LEU A 84 -13.43 1.10 -16.62
N MET A 85 -13.94 2.04 -15.82
CA MET A 85 -15.39 2.30 -15.71
C MET A 85 -15.71 3.77 -15.93
N SER A 86 -16.86 4.05 -16.57
CA SER A 86 -17.41 5.41 -16.63
C SER A 86 -17.88 5.87 -15.24
N THR A 87 -18.13 7.17 -15.06
CA THR A 87 -18.66 7.67 -13.79
C THR A 87 -20.07 7.16 -13.53
N GLU A 88 -20.90 7.05 -14.56
CA GLU A 88 -22.28 6.55 -14.46
C GLU A 88 -22.31 5.07 -14.07
N GLU A 89 -21.44 4.23 -14.65
CA GLU A 89 -21.29 2.82 -14.27
C GLU A 89 -20.78 2.70 -12.83
N ALA A 90 -19.77 3.50 -12.46
CA ALA A 90 -19.21 3.51 -11.11
C ALA A 90 -20.25 3.87 -10.02
N LEU A 91 -21.15 4.82 -10.31
CA LEU A 91 -22.20 5.26 -9.39
C LEU A 91 -23.29 4.21 -9.13
N GLN A 92 -23.34 3.14 -9.92
CA GLN A 92 -24.23 2.00 -9.66
C GLN A 92 -23.73 1.14 -8.48
N TYR A 93 -22.42 1.16 -8.21
CA TYR A 93 -21.78 0.36 -7.17
C TYR A 93 -21.47 1.18 -5.91
N PHE A 94 -21.01 2.42 -6.08
CA PHE A 94 -20.54 3.25 -4.98
C PHE A 94 -21.15 4.65 -5.05
N SER A 95 -21.52 5.19 -3.88
CA SER A 95 -21.95 6.59 -3.78
C SER A 95 -20.82 7.55 -4.14
N ALA A 96 -21.14 8.71 -4.69
CA ALA A 96 -20.16 9.75 -5.05
C ALA A 96 -19.26 10.15 -3.86
N ASP A 97 -19.82 10.15 -2.65
CA ASP A 97 -19.12 10.52 -1.41
C ASP A 97 -18.27 9.40 -0.79
N SER A 98 -18.32 8.19 -1.33
CA SER A 98 -17.56 7.04 -0.80
C SER A 98 -16.05 7.28 -0.91
N VAL A 99 -15.28 6.64 -0.01
CA VAL A 99 -13.81 6.73 -0.03
C VAL A 99 -13.24 6.10 -1.31
N GLN A 100 -13.90 5.05 -1.83
CA GLN A 100 -13.56 4.39 -3.09
C GLN A 100 -13.64 5.38 -4.26
N MET A 101 -14.74 6.11 -4.39
CA MET A 101 -14.92 7.12 -5.44
C MET A 101 -13.96 8.30 -5.30
N LYS A 102 -13.72 8.76 -4.07
CA LYS A 102 -12.75 9.84 -3.81
C LYS A 102 -11.33 9.46 -4.23
N ILE A 103 -10.86 8.28 -3.84
CA ILE A 103 -9.53 7.78 -4.23
C ILE A 103 -9.47 7.57 -5.75
N ARG A 104 -10.47 6.91 -6.35
CA ARG A 104 -10.58 6.73 -7.81
C ARG A 104 -10.39 8.06 -8.54
N ASN A 105 -11.14 9.08 -8.13
CA ASN A 105 -11.16 10.37 -8.81
C ASN A 105 -9.79 11.07 -8.70
N VAL A 106 -9.16 11.08 -7.53
CA VAL A 106 -7.80 11.63 -7.34
C VAL A 106 -6.78 10.86 -8.18
N SER A 107 -6.78 9.53 -8.11
CA SER A 107 -5.86 8.68 -8.88
C SER A 107 -6.04 8.88 -10.38
N THR A 108 -7.28 9.02 -10.84
CA THR A 108 -7.59 9.29 -12.25
C THR A 108 -7.08 10.66 -12.68
N SER A 109 -7.30 11.72 -11.90
CA SER A 109 -6.77 13.05 -12.22
C SER A 109 -5.25 13.05 -12.33
N VAL A 110 -4.55 12.37 -11.42
CA VAL A 110 -3.09 12.23 -11.47
C VAL A 110 -2.64 11.46 -12.70
N ALA A 111 -3.28 10.34 -13.02
CA ALA A 111 -2.94 9.52 -14.18
C ALA A 111 -3.16 10.28 -15.50
N LEU A 112 -4.28 10.99 -15.64
CA LEU A 112 -4.59 11.79 -16.84
C LEU A 112 -3.62 12.97 -16.99
N ALA A 113 -3.27 13.64 -15.90
CA ALA A 113 -2.29 14.72 -15.95
C ALA A 113 -0.90 14.22 -16.37
N LEU A 114 -0.47 13.08 -15.83
CA LEU A 114 0.78 12.44 -16.23
C LEU A 114 0.75 12.01 -17.71
N SER A 115 -0.34 11.39 -18.18
CA SER A 115 -0.45 10.95 -19.57
C SER A 115 -0.44 12.12 -20.54
N GLN A 116 -1.13 13.22 -20.21
CA GLN A 116 -1.13 14.43 -21.01
C GLN A 116 0.28 15.03 -21.08
N MET A 117 1.00 15.09 -19.97
CA MET A 117 2.35 15.65 -19.95
C MET A 117 3.41 14.78 -20.65
N LEU A 118 3.27 13.46 -20.60
CA LEU A 118 4.25 12.53 -21.18
C LEU A 118 4.00 12.28 -22.66
N PHE A 119 2.74 12.21 -23.09
CA PHE A 119 2.37 11.77 -24.43
C PHE A 119 1.68 12.84 -25.26
N SER A 120 1.39 14.03 -24.68
CA SER A 120 0.55 15.06 -25.30
C SER A 120 -0.81 14.53 -25.77
N LYS A 121 -1.28 13.43 -25.15
CA LYS A 121 -2.54 12.76 -25.47
C LYS A 121 -3.55 13.11 -24.38
N GLY A 122 -4.63 13.77 -24.80
CA GLY A 122 -5.81 13.94 -23.96
C GLY A 122 -6.46 12.59 -23.65
N PRO A 123 -7.41 12.53 -22.71
CA PRO A 123 -8.15 11.30 -22.45
C PRO A 123 -8.76 10.77 -23.75
N LEU A 124 -8.33 9.59 -24.17
CA LEU A 124 -8.80 8.94 -25.41
C LEU A 124 -10.28 8.52 -25.29
N ALA A 125 -10.80 8.40 -24.07
CA ALA A 125 -12.21 8.09 -23.77
C ALA A 125 -12.59 8.55 -22.34
N LYS A 126 -13.89 8.76 -22.07
CA LYS A 126 -14.46 9.05 -20.73
C LYS A 126 -14.52 7.80 -19.85
N VAL A 127 -13.42 7.08 -19.77
CA VAL A 127 -13.30 5.86 -18.95
C VAL A 127 -12.16 6.06 -17.97
N TYR A 128 -12.40 5.70 -16.71
CA TYR A 128 -11.54 6.05 -15.58
C TYR A 128 -11.17 4.82 -14.76
N ALA A 129 -10.30 4.99 -13.76
CA ALA A 129 -9.92 3.90 -12.87
C ALA A 129 -11.17 3.24 -12.24
N SER A 130 -11.10 1.93 -11.99
CA SER A 130 -12.20 1.19 -11.39
C SER A 130 -12.32 1.50 -9.89
N PRO A 131 -13.50 1.92 -9.38
CA PRO A 131 -13.71 2.00 -7.93
C PRO A 131 -13.73 0.61 -7.28
N VAL A 132 -14.03 -0.46 -8.04
CA VAL A 132 -13.99 -1.84 -7.56
C VAL A 132 -12.55 -2.26 -7.23
N LEU A 133 -11.56 -1.86 -8.05
CA LEU A 133 -10.15 -2.08 -7.71
C LEU A 133 -9.76 -1.35 -6.42
N VAL A 134 -10.26 -0.12 -6.23
CA VAL A 134 -10.01 0.63 -5.00
C VAL A 134 -10.63 -0.07 -3.80
N ASP A 135 -11.85 -0.59 -3.93
CA ASP A 135 -12.54 -1.35 -2.91
C ASP A 135 -11.76 -2.61 -2.48
N GLU A 136 -11.29 -3.40 -3.45
CA GLU A 136 -10.45 -4.58 -3.21
C GLU A 136 -9.11 -4.21 -2.56
N LEU A 137 -8.43 -3.17 -3.04
CA LEU A 137 -7.19 -2.67 -2.43
C LEU A 137 -7.42 -2.29 -0.97
N LEU A 138 -8.47 -1.53 -0.67
CA LEU A 138 -8.79 -1.10 0.68
C LEU A 138 -9.15 -2.29 1.58
N HIS A 139 -9.98 -3.21 1.10
CA HIS A 139 -10.34 -4.43 1.83
C HIS A 139 -9.10 -5.24 2.20
N CYS A 140 -8.23 -5.51 1.21
CA CYS A 140 -7.03 -6.32 1.40
C CYS A 140 -6.04 -5.70 2.39
N PHE A 141 -5.85 -4.37 2.34
CA PHE A 141 -4.88 -3.67 3.18
C PHE A 141 -5.42 -3.14 4.51
N LEU A 142 -6.74 -3.11 4.72
CA LEU A 142 -7.36 -2.56 5.94
C LEU A 142 -8.18 -3.58 6.74
N GLN A 143 -8.59 -4.69 6.14
CA GLN A 143 -9.48 -5.65 6.80
C GLN A 143 -8.96 -7.09 6.78
N SER A 144 -8.53 -7.62 5.63
CA SER A 144 -8.12 -9.03 5.52
C SER A 144 -7.11 -9.24 4.40
N ALA A 145 -5.96 -9.86 4.69
CA ALA A 145 -5.06 -10.32 3.64
C ALA A 145 -5.60 -11.58 2.92
N ASP A 146 -6.55 -12.30 3.51
CA ASP A 146 -7.34 -13.33 2.82
C ASP A 146 -8.43 -12.64 1.98
N CYS A 147 -8.05 -12.21 0.78
CA CYS A 147 -8.91 -11.46 -0.12
C CYS A 147 -8.62 -11.85 -1.58
N ARG A 148 -9.58 -11.57 -2.47
CA ARG A 148 -9.49 -11.91 -3.90
C ARG A 148 -8.24 -11.31 -4.56
N LEU A 149 -8.01 -10.01 -4.41
CA LEU A 149 -6.89 -9.34 -5.07
C LEU A 149 -5.53 -9.92 -4.68
N PHE A 150 -5.32 -10.27 -3.40
CA PHE A 150 -4.07 -10.90 -2.96
C PHE A 150 -3.93 -12.33 -3.47
N LYS A 151 -5.05 -13.08 -3.54
CA LYS A 151 -5.07 -14.41 -4.14
C LYS A 151 -4.70 -14.37 -5.62
N ASP A 152 -5.31 -13.47 -6.39
CA ASP A 152 -5.08 -13.32 -7.83
C ASP A 152 -3.62 -12.91 -8.12
N ALA A 153 -3.01 -12.12 -7.24
CA ALA A 153 -1.61 -11.68 -7.33
C ALA A 153 -0.58 -12.71 -6.81
N SER A 154 -1.03 -13.82 -6.24
CA SER A 154 -0.16 -14.83 -5.64
C SER A 154 0.15 -15.96 -6.62
N PRO A 155 1.23 -16.74 -6.38
CA PRO A 155 1.50 -17.96 -7.14
C PRO A 155 0.32 -18.92 -7.06
N VAL A 156 0.15 -19.72 -8.10
CA VAL A 156 -0.86 -20.79 -8.12
C VAL A 156 -0.63 -21.72 -6.93
N ASN A 157 -1.72 -22.15 -6.28
CA ASN A 157 -1.70 -23.01 -5.08
C ASN A 157 -0.97 -22.41 -3.85
N SER A 158 -0.82 -21.09 -3.79
CA SER A 158 -0.31 -20.42 -2.59
C SER A 158 -1.23 -20.61 -1.38
N LEU A 159 -0.64 -20.58 -0.19
CA LEU A 159 -1.40 -20.54 1.06
C LEU A 159 -2.30 -19.31 1.07
N LEU A 160 -3.49 -19.47 1.66
CA LEU A 160 -4.42 -18.36 1.85
C LEU A 160 -3.76 -17.25 2.68
N GLY A 161 -4.21 -16.03 2.42
CA GLY A 161 -3.82 -14.88 3.24
C GLY A 161 -4.32 -15.04 4.67
N LEU A 162 -3.85 -14.15 5.55
CA LEU A 162 -4.31 -14.13 6.93
C LEU A 162 -5.63 -13.34 7.01
N PRO A 163 -6.58 -13.71 7.90
CA PRO A 163 -7.89 -13.06 8.02
C PRO A 163 -7.81 -11.70 8.74
N PHE A 164 -6.67 -11.01 8.64
CA PHE A 164 -6.38 -9.71 9.24
C PHE A 164 -5.47 -8.92 8.29
N PRO A 165 -5.47 -7.58 8.37
CA PRO A 165 -4.71 -6.77 7.42
C PRO A 165 -3.20 -6.95 7.59
N PRO A 166 -2.42 -6.82 6.50
CA PRO A 166 -0.97 -6.92 6.58
C PRO A 166 -0.37 -5.79 7.42
N SER A 167 0.66 -6.11 8.21
CA SER A 167 1.37 -5.10 8.98
C SER A 167 2.12 -4.12 8.08
N ARG A 168 2.04 -2.83 8.39
CA ARG A 168 2.75 -1.74 7.69
C ARG A 168 4.04 -1.32 8.40
N TYR A 169 4.33 -1.95 9.53
CA TYR A 169 5.56 -1.71 10.25
C TYR A 169 6.73 -2.35 9.49
N ILE A 170 7.78 -1.57 9.24
CA ILE A 170 8.95 -1.96 8.43
C ILE A 170 9.79 -3.09 9.05
N SER A 171 9.54 -3.41 10.33
CA SER A 171 10.22 -4.45 11.10
C SER A 171 11.76 -4.36 11.07
N VAL A 172 12.45 -5.42 11.47
CA VAL A 172 13.90 -5.58 11.30
C VAL A 172 14.22 -6.29 9.99
N ALA A 173 15.43 -6.07 9.49
CA ALA A 173 15.94 -6.84 8.35
C ALA A 173 15.82 -8.35 8.63
N GLY A 174 15.30 -9.10 7.64
CA GLY A 174 15.06 -10.54 7.75
C GLY A 174 13.69 -10.94 8.35
N SER A 175 12.89 -10.00 8.85
CA SER A 175 11.51 -10.27 9.25
C SER A 175 10.54 -10.25 8.05
N PRO A 176 9.37 -10.91 8.16
CA PRO A 176 8.30 -10.78 7.17
C PRO A 176 7.91 -9.31 6.98
N GLN A 177 7.97 -8.82 5.74
CA GLN A 177 7.54 -7.48 5.35
C GLN A 177 6.21 -7.58 4.59
N ASP A 178 5.15 -7.96 5.30
CA ASP A 178 3.90 -8.39 4.70
C ASP A 178 3.34 -7.37 3.71
N SER A 179 3.19 -6.09 4.11
CA SER A 179 2.65 -5.06 3.22
C SER A 179 3.53 -4.81 1.99
N SER A 180 4.85 -4.85 2.13
CA SER A 180 5.78 -4.68 0.99
C SER A 180 5.68 -5.85 0.02
N GLY A 181 5.59 -7.08 0.55
CA GLY A 181 5.38 -8.30 -0.23
C GLY A 181 4.09 -8.27 -1.03
N TRP A 182 2.98 -7.88 -0.39
CA TRP A 182 1.69 -7.73 -1.07
C TRP A 182 1.70 -6.62 -2.12
N THR A 183 2.33 -5.49 -1.82
CA THR A 183 2.47 -4.38 -2.77
C THR A 183 3.24 -4.81 -4.02
N TYR A 184 4.35 -5.54 -3.84
CA TYR A 184 5.14 -6.08 -4.96
C TYR A 184 4.30 -7.01 -5.86
N ARG A 185 3.56 -7.95 -5.25
CA ARG A 185 2.69 -8.88 -5.99
C ARG A 185 1.60 -8.15 -6.76
N ILE A 186 0.92 -7.20 -6.13
CA ILE A 186 -0.14 -6.41 -6.78
C ILE A 186 0.41 -5.60 -7.94
N LEU A 187 1.55 -4.94 -7.78
CA LEU A 187 2.19 -4.23 -8.90
C LEU A 187 2.52 -5.20 -10.04
N GLY A 188 2.95 -6.41 -9.71
CA GLY A 188 3.18 -7.50 -10.65
C GLY A 188 1.94 -8.01 -11.36
N LEU A 189 0.74 -7.82 -10.81
CA LEU A 189 -0.53 -8.14 -11.46
C LEU A 189 -1.06 -6.96 -12.29
N LEU A 190 -1.05 -5.75 -11.71
CA LEU A 190 -1.72 -4.57 -12.30
C LEU A 190 -0.91 -3.88 -13.40
N LEU A 191 0.43 -3.93 -13.34
CA LEU A 191 1.32 -3.22 -14.27
C LEU A 191 1.98 -4.13 -15.32
N SER A 192 1.61 -5.40 -15.33
CA SER A 192 2.20 -6.40 -16.21
C SER A 192 1.28 -6.74 -17.37
N THR A 193 1.85 -7.35 -18.40
CA THR A 193 1.12 -7.80 -19.59
C THR A 193 1.10 -9.33 -19.62
N GLU A 194 -0.07 -9.90 -19.86
CA GLU A 194 -0.21 -11.34 -20.05
C GLU A 194 0.53 -11.81 -21.31
N VAL A 195 1.22 -12.95 -21.21
CA VAL A 195 1.92 -13.61 -22.32
C VAL A 195 1.08 -14.80 -22.78
N ALA A 196 0.52 -14.70 -23.99
CA ALA A 196 -0.30 -15.75 -24.58
C ALA A 196 0.49 -17.07 -24.75
N ASP A 197 -0.23 -18.19 -24.64
CA ASP A 197 0.26 -19.55 -24.93
C ASP A 197 1.54 -19.98 -24.17
N SER A 198 1.76 -19.40 -22.98
CA SER A 198 2.88 -19.74 -22.11
C SER A 198 2.41 -20.61 -20.95
N GLY A 199 2.95 -21.83 -20.84
CA GLY A 199 2.77 -22.69 -19.67
C GLY A 199 3.65 -22.26 -18.50
N GLU A 200 3.36 -22.78 -17.30
CA GLU A 200 4.12 -22.51 -16.08
C GLU A 200 5.62 -22.76 -16.28
N GLU A 201 5.97 -23.82 -17.01
CA GLU A 201 7.35 -24.24 -17.25
C GLU A 201 8.17 -23.24 -18.07
N LYS A 202 7.51 -22.36 -18.82
CA LYS A 202 8.15 -21.30 -19.63
C LYS A 202 8.06 -19.93 -18.96
N CYS A 203 7.34 -19.82 -17.85
CA CYS A 203 7.07 -18.56 -17.20
C CYS A 203 8.07 -18.26 -16.06
N GLY A 204 9.30 -17.94 -16.46
CA GLY A 204 10.36 -17.53 -15.54
C GLY A 204 11.76 -17.62 -16.15
N PRO A 205 12.78 -17.08 -15.47
CA PRO A 205 12.70 -16.22 -14.28
C PRO A 205 12.17 -14.80 -14.64
N LEU A 206 12.27 -13.85 -13.71
CA LEU A 206 12.03 -12.44 -13.99
C LEU A 206 12.71 -12.02 -15.31
N PRO A 207 12.02 -11.27 -16.18
CA PRO A 207 10.81 -10.47 -15.93
C PRO A 207 9.48 -11.22 -16.13
N LEU A 208 9.48 -12.54 -16.34
CA LEU A 208 8.25 -13.34 -16.41
C LEU A 208 7.88 -13.89 -15.03
N GLN A 209 6.59 -13.84 -14.70
CA GLN A 209 6.07 -14.35 -13.44
C GLN A 209 4.77 -15.13 -13.66
N TRP A 210 4.74 -16.37 -13.17
CA TRP A 210 3.53 -17.18 -13.10
C TRP A 210 2.72 -16.83 -11.85
N ILE A 211 1.49 -16.39 -12.04
CA ILE A 211 0.57 -16.02 -10.94
C ILE A 211 -0.81 -16.62 -11.17
N THR A 212 -1.65 -16.63 -10.14
CA THR A 212 -3.01 -17.21 -10.18
C THR A 212 -3.91 -16.51 -11.21
N GLY A 213 -3.84 -15.18 -11.27
CA GLY A 213 -4.68 -14.37 -12.16
C GLY A 213 -6.16 -14.37 -11.75
N GLN A 214 -6.96 -13.55 -12.41
CA GLN A 214 -8.41 -13.45 -12.11
C GLN A 214 -9.18 -14.71 -12.49
N ASN A 215 -8.66 -15.50 -13.42
CA ASN A 215 -9.29 -16.75 -13.88
C ASN A 215 -9.00 -17.94 -12.95
N GLY A 216 -8.09 -17.80 -11.99
CA GLY A 216 -7.74 -18.85 -11.04
C GLY A 216 -6.94 -20.03 -11.61
N ALA A 217 -6.72 -20.08 -12.93
CA ALA A 217 -6.08 -21.19 -13.63
C ALA A 217 -4.55 -21.07 -13.73
N GLY A 218 -3.99 -19.92 -13.36
CA GLY A 218 -2.59 -19.59 -13.62
C GLY A 218 -2.43 -18.85 -14.95
N GLU A 219 -1.65 -17.77 -14.93
CA GLU A 219 -1.32 -16.98 -16.11
C GLU A 219 0.13 -16.49 -16.03
N CYS A 220 0.79 -16.42 -17.20
CA CYS A 220 2.13 -15.89 -17.30
C CYS A 220 2.11 -14.40 -17.60
N ARG A 221 2.81 -13.59 -16.80
CA ARG A 221 2.84 -12.14 -17.00
C ARG A 221 4.26 -11.60 -17.10
N LEU A 222 4.48 -10.73 -18.08
CA LEU A 222 5.70 -9.93 -18.24
C LEU A 222 5.59 -8.65 -17.44
N THR A 223 6.57 -8.40 -16.58
CA THR A 223 6.44 -7.39 -15.54
C THR A 223 7.75 -6.65 -15.26
N THR A 224 7.66 -5.47 -14.67
CA THR A 224 8.79 -4.54 -14.43
C THR A 224 9.00 -4.19 -12.94
N GLN A 225 8.20 -4.75 -12.04
CA GLN A 225 8.40 -4.59 -10.60
C GLN A 225 9.69 -5.27 -10.12
N ASN A 226 10.40 -4.56 -9.26
CA ASN A 226 11.60 -5.04 -8.61
C ASN A 226 11.67 -4.54 -7.17
N TYR A 227 12.44 -5.25 -6.34
CA TYR A 227 12.79 -4.78 -5.01
C TYR A 227 14.02 -3.87 -5.06
N THR A 228 14.05 -2.92 -4.13
CA THR A 228 15.25 -2.14 -3.82
C THR A 228 15.46 -2.18 -2.31
N HIS A 229 16.72 -2.21 -1.89
CA HIS A 229 17.04 -2.18 -0.47
C HIS A 229 16.77 -0.79 0.11
N ALA A 230 15.91 -0.75 1.14
CA ALA A 230 15.63 0.46 1.91
C ALA A 230 16.35 0.39 3.27
N LEU A 231 17.68 0.37 3.24
CA LEU A 231 18.54 0.40 4.43
C LEU A 231 19.15 1.80 4.59
N SER A 232 19.26 2.27 5.85
CA SER A 232 19.94 3.55 6.09
C SER A 232 21.40 3.48 5.65
N PRO A 233 21.92 4.48 4.92
CA PRO A 233 23.34 4.53 4.53
C PRO A 233 24.30 4.50 5.73
N ALA A 234 23.83 4.82 6.95
CA ALA A 234 24.63 4.66 8.17
C ALA A 234 25.19 3.24 8.35
N PHE A 235 24.47 2.23 7.85
CA PHE A 235 24.86 0.82 7.96
C PHE A 235 25.70 0.33 6.77
N LEU A 236 25.96 1.19 5.79
CA LEU A 236 26.72 0.85 4.57
C LEU A 236 28.10 1.53 4.53
N ILE A 237 28.32 2.54 5.37
CA ILE A 237 29.56 3.32 5.42
C ILE A 237 30.42 2.76 6.54
N ASP A 238 31.60 2.24 6.20
CA ASP A 238 32.60 1.85 7.18
C ASP A 238 33.04 3.07 8.00
N ASP A 239 33.25 2.88 9.31
CA ASP A 239 33.60 3.93 10.27
C ASP A 239 32.61 5.11 10.33
N TYR A 240 31.33 4.88 10.02
CA TYR A 240 30.30 5.91 10.14
C TYR A 240 30.23 6.51 11.55
N ASP A 241 30.32 7.84 11.66
CA ASP A 241 30.11 8.53 12.92
C ASP A 241 28.63 8.48 13.34
N TRP A 242 28.34 7.55 14.26
CA TRP A 242 27.02 7.34 14.86
C TRP A 242 26.49 8.53 15.66
N LYS A 243 27.28 9.58 15.89
CA LYS A 243 26.81 10.82 16.54
C LYS A 243 26.50 11.95 15.56
N SER A 244 26.92 11.83 14.29
CA SER A 244 26.81 12.89 13.28
C SER A 244 25.38 13.36 12.97
N GLY A 245 24.38 12.49 13.13
CA GLY A 245 22.97 12.83 12.89
C GLY A 245 22.60 13.06 11.42
N HIS A 246 23.52 12.77 10.49
CA HIS A 246 23.30 12.99 9.06
C HIS A 246 22.31 12.00 8.41
N THR A 247 22.22 10.77 8.94
CA THR A 247 21.32 9.73 8.43
C THR A 247 20.49 9.12 9.55
N GLN A 248 19.32 8.57 9.18
CA GLN A 248 18.38 7.99 10.13
C GLN A 248 18.94 6.70 10.73
N ARG A 249 18.61 6.45 12.01
CA ARG A 249 19.05 5.27 12.76
C ARG A 249 17.82 4.67 13.46
N GLY A 250 17.29 3.60 12.90
CA GLY A 250 16.23 2.80 13.51
C GLY A 250 16.80 1.45 13.93
N LEU A 251 16.73 1.14 15.22
CA LEU A 251 17.15 -0.15 15.79
C LEU A 251 15.99 -0.70 16.61
N ASN A 252 15.70 -1.98 16.45
CA ASN A 252 14.73 -2.68 17.28
C ASN A 252 15.44 -3.66 18.21
N GLN A 253 14.89 -3.84 19.40
CA GLN A 253 15.38 -4.86 20.33
C GLN A 253 14.81 -6.24 19.96
N PRO A 254 15.64 -7.29 19.87
CA PRO A 254 15.14 -8.65 19.77
C PRO A 254 14.50 -9.07 21.10
N GLY A 255 13.33 -9.71 21.06
CA GLY A 255 12.67 -10.19 22.27
C GLY A 255 11.55 -11.18 21.98
N ALA A 256 11.45 -12.21 22.81
CA ALA A 256 10.29 -13.10 22.85
C ALA A 256 9.30 -12.56 23.88
N VAL A 257 8.14 -12.12 23.42
CA VAL A 257 7.05 -11.69 24.31
C VAL A 257 6.01 -12.81 24.34
N SER A 258 5.79 -13.38 25.52
CA SER A 258 4.73 -14.36 25.75
C SER A 258 3.84 -13.86 26.88
N LYS A 259 2.51 -13.97 26.70
CA LYS A 259 1.54 -13.77 27.77
C LYS A 259 0.96 -15.13 28.13
N ARG A 260 1.07 -15.49 29.41
CA ARG A 260 0.36 -16.63 30.01
C ARG A 260 -0.59 -16.11 31.06
N VAL A 261 -1.79 -16.70 31.11
CA VAL A 261 -2.77 -16.47 32.17
C VAL A 261 -2.72 -17.69 33.07
N CYS A 262 -2.27 -17.49 34.31
CA CYS A 262 -2.23 -18.54 35.32
C CYS A 262 -3.34 -18.28 36.34
N SER A 263 -4.01 -19.33 36.79
CA SER A 263 -4.91 -19.26 37.94
C SER A 263 -4.07 -19.22 39.21
N TYR A 264 -4.36 -18.27 40.10
CA TYR A 264 -3.72 -18.17 41.41
C TYR A 264 -4.62 -18.84 42.44
N ASP A 265 -4.25 -20.04 42.89
CA ASP A 265 -4.95 -20.68 44.01
C ASP A 265 -4.65 -19.90 45.30
N ARG A 266 -5.71 -19.46 46.00
CA ARG A 266 -5.56 -18.87 47.33
C ARG A 266 -5.12 -19.97 48.30
N PRO A 267 -4.04 -19.77 49.07
CA PRO A 267 -3.66 -20.73 50.09
C PRO A 267 -4.60 -20.57 51.30
N GLU A 268 -5.74 -21.26 51.28
CA GLU A 268 -6.54 -21.50 52.48
C GLU A 268 -6.84 -23.00 52.63
N TYR A 269 -6.31 -23.55 53.73
CA TYR A 269 -6.54 -24.89 54.31
C TYR A 269 -5.80 -26.11 53.72
N THR A 270 -4.47 -26.05 53.69
CA THR A 270 -3.65 -27.23 54.05
C THR A 270 -2.54 -26.82 55.01
N ARG A 271 -2.78 -27.00 56.31
CA ARG A 271 -1.68 -27.21 57.27
C ARG A 271 -1.02 -28.54 56.92
N SER A 272 -0.02 -28.49 56.07
CA SER A 272 1.01 -29.52 55.98
C SER A 272 2.32 -28.85 55.63
N LEU A 273 3.29 -29.02 56.51
CA LEU A 273 4.63 -28.47 56.41
C LEU A 273 5.32 -28.94 55.12
N HIS A 274 6.01 -27.99 54.46
CA HIS A 274 7.04 -28.19 53.44
C HIS A 274 6.56 -28.75 52.08
N SER A 275 6.07 -27.86 51.22
CA SER A 275 6.22 -28.00 49.76
C SER A 275 6.33 -26.59 49.15
N PRO A 276 7.33 -26.30 48.29
CA PRO A 276 7.44 -25.01 47.65
C PRO A 276 6.28 -24.80 46.67
N LEU A 277 5.78 -23.56 46.62
CA LEU A 277 4.77 -23.09 45.66
C LEU A 277 5.19 -23.44 44.23
N GLU A 278 4.51 -24.40 43.61
CA GLU A 278 4.57 -24.58 42.16
C GLU A 278 3.60 -23.63 41.50
N LEU A 279 4.12 -22.70 40.69
CA LEU A 279 3.30 -22.05 39.67
C LEU A 279 2.93 -23.12 38.64
N LEU A 280 1.65 -23.49 38.58
CA LEU A 280 1.10 -24.18 37.41
C LEU A 280 1.03 -23.17 36.25
N CYS A 281 1.99 -23.26 35.33
CA CYS A 281 2.06 -22.50 34.08
C CYS A 281 1.80 -23.37 32.86
#